data_AF-A0A8J9X6F2-F1
#
_entry.id   AF-A0A8J9X6F2-F1
#
_cell.length_a   1.000
_cell.length_b   1.000
_cell.length_c   1.000
_cell.angle_alpha   90.00
_cell.angle_beta   90.00
_cell.angle_gamma   90.00
#
_symmetry.space_group_name_H-M   'P 1'
#
loop_
_entity.id
_entity.type
_entity.pdbx_description
1 polymer ?
#
loop_
_entity_poly.entity_id
_entity_poly.type
_entity_poly.pdbx_seq_one_letter_code
_entity_poly.pdbx_strand_id
1 'polypeptide(L)'
;VKALSCAPRAFQVENFLTDVEADHIVGLVQKKNDMQRSSTNGHISETRTSSTTWLARHSDPVIDSIFRRVADTLKMDEAML
;
A
#
# COMPACT_ATOMS: atom_id res chain seq x y z
N VAL A 1 -9.88 6.25 14.26
CA VAL A 1 -10.30 6.56 12.87
C VAL A 1 -11.05 7.87 12.87
N LYS A 2 -10.69 8.80 11.98
CA LYS A 2 -11.32 10.12 11.85
C LYS A 2 -11.98 10.24 10.48
N ALA A 3 -13.27 10.58 10.44
CA ALA A 3 -13.96 10.86 9.19
C ALA A 3 -13.51 12.23 8.65
N LEU A 4 -13.00 12.26 7.41
CA LEU A 4 -12.56 13.49 6.73
C LEU A 4 -13.64 14.02 5.78
N SER A 5 -14.38 13.12 5.13
CA SER A 5 -15.50 13.46 4.26
C SER A 5 -16.49 12.30 4.18
N CYS A 6 -17.75 12.64 3.94
CA CYS A 6 -18.83 11.68 3.68
C CYS A 6 -19.12 11.54 2.18
N ALA A 7 -18.76 12.54 1.37
CA ALA A 7 -18.97 12.57 -0.08
C ALA A 7 -17.80 13.29 -0.76
N PRO A 8 -16.75 12.57 -1.22
CA PRO A 8 -16.57 11.11 -1.13
C PRO A 8 -16.32 10.62 0.30
N ARG A 9 -16.59 9.34 0.56
CA ARG A 9 -16.28 8.72 1.86
C ARG A 9 -14.76 8.62 2.04
N ALA A 10 -14.21 9.37 2.98
CA ALA A 10 -12.78 9.39 3.28
C ALA A 10 -12.53 9.35 4.78
N PHE A 11 -11.62 8.47 5.20
CA PHE A 11 -11.29 8.26 6.60
C PHE A 11 -9.77 8.27 6.78
N GLN A 12 -9.31 8.92 7.85
CA GLN A 12 -7.93 8.88 8.29
C GLN A 12 -7.79 7.88 9.43
N VAL A 13 -6.81 6.98 9.30
CA VAL A 13 -6.39 6.07 10.37
C VAL A 13 -4.99 6.49 10.78
N GLU A 14 -4.90 7.21 11.89
CA GLU A 14 -3.61 7.65 12.42
C GLU A 14 -2.81 6.45 12.92
N ASN A 15 -1.49 6.50 12.75
CA ASN A 15 -0.55 5.47 13.20
C ASN A 15 -0.91 4.05 12.70
N PHE A 16 -1.42 3.95 11.47
CA PHE A 16 -1.82 2.66 10.89
C PHE A 16 -0.64 1.72 10.65
N LEU A 17 0.49 2.29 10.21
CA LEU A 17 1.79 1.62 10.14
C LEU A 17 2.69 2.17 11.23
N THR A 18 3.48 1.30 11.83
CA THR A 18 4.60 1.70 12.67
C THR A 18 5.78 2.16 11.79
N ASP A 19 6.68 2.97 12.34
CA ASP A 19 7.89 3.43 11.62
C ASP A 19 8.74 2.25 11.13
N VAL A 20 8.85 1.20 11.94
CA VAL A 20 9.59 -0.03 11.60
C VAL A 20 8.94 -0.78 10.42
N GLU A 21 7.62 -0.87 10.39
CA GLU A 21 6.89 -1.49 9.26
C GLU A 21 7.06 -0.68 7.98
N ALA A 22 7.03 0.65 8.08
CA ALA A 22 7.25 1.55 6.94
C ALA A 22 8.68 1.41 6.39
N ASP A 23 9.68 1.43 7.27
CA ASP A 23 11.08 1.24 6.90
C ASP A 23 11.34 -0.15 6.29
N HIS A 24 10.67 -1.20 6.81
CA HIS A 24 10.77 -2.54 6.27
C HIS A 24 10.26 -2.63 4.83
N ILE A 25 9.11 -1.99 4.53
CA ILE A 25 8.57 -1.92 3.15
C ILE A 25 9.58 -1.24 2.22
N VAL A 26 10.15 -0.11 2.63
CA VAL A 26 11.14 0.62 1.83
C VAL A 26 12.39 -0.24 1.62
N GLY A 27 12.87 -0.92 2.65
CA GLY A 27 14.02 -1.82 2.57
C GLY A 27 13.79 -3.01 1.64
N LEU A 28 12.60 -3.62 1.65
CA LEU A 28 12.24 -4.69 0.72
C LEU A 28 12.26 -4.21 -0.73
N VAL A 29 11.68 -3.03 -1.00
CA VAL A 29 11.65 -2.43 -2.33
C VAL A 29 13.06 -2.10 -2.83
N GLN A 30 13.90 -1.52 -1.97
CA GLN A 30 15.29 -1.22 -2.30
C GLN A 30 16.11 -2.48 -2.62
N LYS A 31 15.90 -3.57 -1.88
CA LYS A 31 16.53 -4.87 -2.16
C LYS A 31 16.08 -5.47 -3.49
N LYS A 32 14.81 -5.31 -3.85
CA LYS A 32 14.25 -5.80 -5.12
C LYS A 32 14.82 -5.04 -6.33
N ASN A 33 15.08 -3.74 -6.16
CA ASN A 33 15.73 -2.85 -7.13
C ASN A 33 15.11 -2.90 -8.55
N ASP A 34 13.80 -3.06 -8.63
CA ASP A 34 13.05 -3.23 -9.88
C ASP A 34 12.04 -2.09 -10.13
N MET A 35 12.18 -0.97 -9.41
CA MET A 35 11.29 0.19 -9.58
C MET A 35 11.32 0.70 -11.01
N GLN A 36 10.13 0.85 -11.60
CA GLN A 36 9.94 1.36 -12.96
C GLN A 36 9.12 2.64 -12.94
N ARG A 37 9.24 3.44 -14.02
CA ARG A 37 8.37 4.61 -14.24
C ARG A 37 6.91 4.15 -14.25
N SER A 38 6.09 4.82 -13.44
CA SER A 38 4.70 4.46 -13.27
C SER A 38 3.92 4.68 -14.58
N SER A 39 3.13 3.69 -15.00
CA SER A 39 2.27 3.78 -16.19
C SER A 39 0.79 3.84 -15.82
N THR A 40 -0.02 4.60 -16.54
CA THR A 40 -1.48 4.63 -16.37
C THR A 40 -2.09 3.98 -17.60
N ASN A 41 -2.90 2.94 -17.41
CA ASN A 41 -3.50 2.16 -18.51
C ASN A 41 -2.46 1.65 -19.54
N GLY A 42 -1.28 1.23 -19.07
CA GLY A 42 -0.21 0.71 -19.92
C GLY A 42 0.69 1.77 -20.58
N HIS A 43 0.36 3.06 -20.50
CA HIS A 43 1.17 4.14 -21.05
C HIS A 43 1.92 4.90 -19.96
N ILE A 44 3.18 5.29 -20.23
CA ILE A 44 3.93 6.17 -19.33
C ILE A 44 3.13 7.48 -19.19
N SER A 45 2.84 7.85 -17.95
CA SER A 45 2.02 9.01 -17.65
C SER A 45 2.88 10.24 -17.41
N GLU A 46 2.54 11.35 -18.05
CA GLU A 46 3.11 12.66 -17.73
C GLU A 46 2.47 13.29 -16.48
N THR A 47 1.28 12.83 -16.09
CA THR A 47 0.60 13.25 -14.87
C THR A 47 1.09 12.45 -13.65
N ARG A 48 1.28 11.13 -13.79
CA ARG A 48 1.85 10.26 -12.75
C ARG A 48 3.33 10.03 -13.02
N THR A 49 4.16 10.91 -12.47
CA THR A 49 5.61 10.96 -12.72
C THR A 49 6.45 10.11 -11.76
N SER A 50 5.82 9.45 -10.78
CA SER A 50 6.48 8.61 -9.78
C SER A 50 7.07 7.32 -10.38
N SER A 51 7.94 6.67 -9.61
CA SER A 51 8.34 5.27 -9.84
C SER A 51 7.55 4.33 -8.94
N THR A 52 7.34 3.09 -9.36
CA THR A 52 6.55 2.10 -8.62
C THR A 52 7.14 0.69 -8.77
N THR A 53 6.87 -0.16 -7.79
CA THR A 53 7.05 -1.62 -7.87
C THR A 53 5.90 -2.30 -7.12
N TRP A 54 5.75 -3.60 -7.34
CA TRP A 54 4.73 -4.42 -6.71
C TRP A 54 5.37 -5.38 -5.71
N LEU A 55 4.83 -5.40 -4.48
CA LEU A 55 5.09 -6.43 -3.49
C LEU A 55 3.93 -7.41 -3.52
N ALA A 56 4.23 -8.69 -3.75
CA ALA A 56 3.21 -9.72 -3.74
C ALA A 56 2.76 -10.00 -2.30
N ARG A 57 1.48 -10.32 -2.13
CA ARG A 57 0.97 -10.84 -0.85
C ARG A 57 1.68 -12.15 -0.51
N HIS A 58 1.83 -12.43 0.79
CA HIS A 58 2.57 -13.58 1.32
C HIS A 58 4.07 -13.65 0.96
N SER A 59 4.63 -12.61 0.32
CA SER A 59 6.08 -12.56 0.02
C SER A 59 6.94 -12.35 1.27
N ASP A 60 6.37 -11.76 2.31
CA ASP A 60 7.03 -11.42 3.56
C ASP A 60 6.02 -11.44 4.73
N PRO A 61 6.38 -11.97 5.91
CA PRO A 61 5.48 -12.05 7.05
C PRO A 61 4.97 -10.70 7.58
N VAL A 62 5.79 -9.64 7.50
CA VAL A 62 5.40 -8.29 7.91
C VAL A 62 4.37 -7.73 6.94
N ILE A 63 4.60 -7.91 5.63
CA ILE A 63 3.64 -7.52 4.59
C ILE A 63 2.30 -8.25 4.78
N ASP A 64 2.33 -9.55 5.06
CA ASP A 64 1.14 -10.37 5.31
C ASP A 64 0.33 -9.88 6.52
N SER A 65 1.02 -9.52 7.62
CA SER A 65 0.40 -8.90 8.80
C SER A 65 -0.29 -7.57 8.48
N ILE A 66 0.32 -6.74 7.63
CA ILE A 66 -0.25 -5.46 7.19
C ILE A 66 -1.52 -5.69 6.34
N PHE A 67 -1.51 -6.66 5.42
CA PHE A 67 -2.69 -7.00 4.62
C PHE A 67 -3.87 -7.45 5.48
N ARG A 68 -3.66 -8.29 6.49
CA ARG A 68 -4.70 -8.66 7.47
C ARG A 68 -5.27 -7.45 8.20
N ARG A 69 -4.41 -6.55 8.66
CA ARG A 69 -4.82 -5.31 9.34
C ARG A 69 -5.66 -4.41 8.42
N VAL A 70 -5.33 -4.34 7.13
CA VAL A 70 -6.11 -3.62 6.12
C VAL A 70 -7.50 -4.24 5.96
N ALA A 71 -7.59 -5.57 5.82
CA ALA A 71 -8.87 -6.30 5.71
C ALA A 71 -9.79 -6.01 6.92
N ASP A 72 -9.24 -6.14 8.12
CA ASP A 72 -9.94 -5.89 9.39
C ASP A 72 -10.43 -4.45 9.52
N THR A 73 -9.65 -3.49 9.01
CA THR A 73 -9.98 -2.05 9.05
C THR A 73 -11.08 -1.71 8.04
N LEU A 74 -11.02 -2.29 6.85
CA LEU A 74 -12.02 -2.10 5.80
C LEU A 74 -13.30 -2.91 6.03
N LYS A 75 -13.29 -3.86 6.98
CA LYS A 75 -14.37 -4.84 7.20
C LYS A 75 -14.66 -5.63 5.92
N MET A 76 -13.59 -6.00 5.23
CA MET A 76 -13.62 -6.80 4.02
C MET A 76 -12.97 -8.16 4.30
N ASP A 77 -13.46 -9.19 3.62
CA ASP A 77 -12.81 -10.50 3.66
C ASP A 77 -11.38 -10.38 3.10
N GLU A 78 -10.41 -10.99 3.80
CA GLU A 78 -9.01 -11.01 3.39
C GLU A 78 -8.85 -11.62 1.98
N ALA A 79 -9.72 -12.55 1.58
CA ALA A 79 -9.68 -13.16 0.24
C ALA A 79 -10.06 -12.19 -0.90
N MET A 80 -10.64 -11.03 -0.56
CA MET A 80 -11.03 -9.99 -1.53
C MET A 80 -9.96 -8.91 -1.74
N LEU A 81 -8.82 -9.02 -1.04
CA LEU A 81 -7.63 -8.17 -1.18
C LEU A 81 -6.55 -8.84 -2.04
#